data_AF-A0A2C9M5S1-F1
#
_entry.id   AF-A0A2C9M5S1-F1
#
_cell.length_a   1.000
_cell.length_b   1.000
_cell.length_c   1.000
_cell.angle_alpha   90.00
_cell.angle_beta   90.00
_cell.angle_gamma   90.00
#
_symmetry.space_group_name_H-M   'P 1'
#
loop_
_entity.id
_entity.type
_entity.pdbx_description
1 polymer ?
#
loop_
_entity_poly.entity_id
_entity_poly.type
_entity_poly.pdbx_seq_one_letter_code
_entity_poly.pdbx_strand_id
1 'polypeptide(L)'
;MRTCSSPDLPRCPPMAVKNTLNNVTSCYTFHATPMTWTEAYDVCRREGPHSALVSVETEAEQRFLVSHIKQDTALSVVGQNGFYTSGSDVGNEHSFKWTDTGIPRPVNWSAGWHAGQPNNEGGNQNCLLMQYPADDY
;
A
#
# COMPACT_ATOMS: atom_id res chain seq x y z
N MET A 1 6.30 -7.44 2.49
CA MET A 1 6.90 -6.08 2.48
C MET A 1 5.82 -5.04 2.73
N ARG A 2 6.15 -3.77 2.94
CA ARG A 2 5.16 -2.72 3.18
C ARG A 2 5.50 -1.39 2.53
N THR A 3 4.46 -0.64 2.20
CA THR A 3 4.57 0.77 1.81
C THR A 3 3.81 1.60 2.84
N CYS A 4 4.50 2.50 3.54
CA CYS A 4 3.86 3.46 4.42
C CYS A 4 3.65 4.78 3.68
N SER A 5 2.54 5.46 3.94
CA SER A 5 2.29 6.82 3.45
C SER A 5 2.15 7.78 4.62
N SER A 6 2.54 9.03 4.38
CA SER A 6 2.30 10.15 5.27
C SER A 6 1.76 11.33 4.46
N PRO A 7 0.42 11.51 4.41
CA PRO A 7 -0.21 12.59 3.64
C PRO A 7 -0.01 13.95 4.31
N ASP A 8 -0.05 15.00 3.50
CA ASP A 8 -0.14 16.41 3.93
C ASP A 8 0.99 16.89 4.88
N LEU A 9 2.20 16.32 4.73
CA LEU A 9 3.35 16.74 5.52
C LEU A 9 4.02 17.99 4.94
N PRO A 10 4.39 19.00 5.77
CA PRO A 10 5.18 20.15 5.32
C PRO A 10 6.60 19.74 4.90
N ARG A 11 7.12 18.62 5.43
CA ARG A 11 8.40 18.02 5.04
C ARG A 11 8.33 16.51 5.21
N CYS A 12 8.67 15.78 4.16
CA CYS A 12 8.76 14.32 4.24
C CYS A 12 9.92 13.85 5.13
N PRO A 13 9.80 12.66 5.76
CA PRO A 13 10.90 11.99 6.43
C PRO A 13 12.12 11.81 5.51
N PRO A 14 13.33 11.67 6.06
CA PRO A 14 14.51 11.30 5.28
C PRO A 14 14.26 10.03 4.47
N MET A 15 14.78 9.98 3.24
CA MET A 15 14.64 8.84 2.31
C MET A 15 13.21 8.55 1.82
N ALA A 16 12.20 9.30 2.27
CA ALA A 16 10.85 9.16 1.75
C ALA A 16 10.74 9.71 0.33
N VAL A 17 10.04 8.96 -0.52
CA VAL A 17 9.71 9.33 -1.89
C VAL A 17 8.56 10.31 -1.86
N LYS A 18 8.68 11.42 -2.58
CA LYS A 18 7.69 12.49 -2.58
C LYS A 18 6.83 12.43 -3.84
N ASN A 19 5.52 12.53 -3.68
CA ASN A 19 4.58 12.77 -4.77
C ASN A 19 3.84 14.07 -4.49
N THR A 20 3.96 15.06 -5.38
CA THR A 20 3.27 16.35 -5.24
C THR A 20 2.28 16.52 -6.38
N LEU A 21 0.99 16.59 -6.05
CA LEU A 21 -0.12 16.77 -6.98
C LEU A 21 -0.99 17.94 -6.49
N ASN A 22 -1.28 18.92 -7.34
CA ASN A 22 -2.14 20.08 -7.00
C ASN A 22 -1.74 20.80 -5.69
N ASN A 23 -0.44 21.00 -5.46
CA ASN A 23 0.14 21.57 -4.22
C ASN A 23 -0.04 20.72 -2.94
N VAL A 24 -0.59 19.51 -3.06
CA VAL A 24 -0.64 18.51 -1.98
C VAL A 24 0.57 17.60 -2.12
N THR A 25 1.30 17.38 -1.03
CA THR A 25 2.46 16.47 -1.02
C THR A 25 2.20 15.26 -0.14
N SER A 26 2.30 14.08 -0.74
CA SER A 26 2.29 12.80 -0.04
C SER A 26 3.71 12.21 -0.03
N CYS A 27 4.08 11.62 1.10
CA CYS A 27 5.40 11.01 1.29
C CYS A 27 5.24 9.51 1.46
N TYR A 28 6.11 8.71 0.83
CA TYR A 28 6.06 7.25 0.87
C TYR A 28 7.40 6.65 1.30
N THR A 29 7.36 5.65 2.18
CA THR A 29 8.51 4.84 2.56
C THR A 29 8.27 3.38 2.18
N PHE A 30 9.26 2.76 1.54
CA PHE A 30 9.19 1.38 1.07
C PHE A 30 10.11 0.52 1.92
N HIS A 31 9.60 -0.61 2.40
CA HIS A 31 10.36 -1.48 3.30
C HIS A 31 10.39 -2.91 2.80
N ALA A 32 11.60 -3.38 2.51
CA ALA A 32 11.89 -4.70 1.96
C ALA A 32 11.77 -5.85 2.99
N THR A 33 11.80 -5.54 4.29
CA THR A 33 11.77 -6.57 5.33
C THR A 33 10.44 -7.35 5.29
N PRO A 34 10.46 -8.68 5.15
CA PRO A 34 9.27 -9.51 5.27
C PRO A 34 8.66 -9.41 6.67
N MET A 35 7.33 -9.38 6.72
CA MET A 35 6.52 -9.32 7.94
C MET A 35 5.09 -9.71 7.61
N THR A 36 4.28 -9.93 8.64
CA THR A 36 2.82 -10.09 8.53
C THR A 36 2.14 -8.74 8.27
N TRP A 37 0.88 -8.76 7.82
CA TRP A 37 0.10 -7.53 7.62
C TRP A 37 -0.06 -6.73 8.92
N THR A 38 -0.35 -7.40 10.05
CA THR A 38 -0.51 -6.75 11.35
C THR A 38 0.79 -6.08 11.82
N GLU A 39 1.93 -6.73 11.63
CA GLU A 39 3.23 -6.12 11.92
C GLU A 39 3.48 -4.90 11.01
N ALA A 40 3.16 -5.00 9.72
CA ALA A 40 3.30 -3.88 8.80
C ALA A 40 2.43 -2.68 9.20
N TYR A 41 1.19 -2.95 9.61
CA TYR A 41 0.25 -1.95 10.12
C TYR A 41 0.83 -1.21 11.33
N ASP A 42 1.29 -1.96 12.32
CA ASP A 42 1.86 -1.42 13.55
C ASP A 42 3.14 -0.63 13.30
N VAL A 43 4.04 -1.13 12.44
CA VAL A 43 5.32 -0.48 12.18
C VAL A 43 5.12 0.84 11.44
N CYS A 44 4.26 0.90 10.42
CA CYS A 44 3.99 2.18 9.75
C CYS A 44 3.45 3.24 10.72
N ARG A 45 2.54 2.86 11.64
CA ARG A 45 2.03 3.78 12.67
C ARG A 45 3.09 4.26 13.67
N ARG A 46 4.15 3.48 13.86
CA ARG A 46 5.30 3.85 14.71
C ARG A 46 6.30 4.76 14.00
N GLU A 47 6.26 4.87 12.67
CA GLU A 47 7.17 5.76 11.91
C GLU A 47 6.86 7.24 12.14
N GLY A 48 5.63 7.57 12.52
CA GLY A 48 5.27 8.93 12.91
C GLY A 48 3.76 9.12 13.09
N PRO A 49 3.36 10.27 13.66
CA PRO A 49 1.95 10.55 13.99
C PRO A 49 1.02 10.63 12.76
N HIS A 50 1.58 10.91 11.58
CA HIS A 50 0.85 10.97 10.31
C HIS A 50 1.15 9.78 9.39
N SER A 51 1.86 8.77 9.87
CA SER A 51 2.27 7.63 9.04
C SER A 51 1.35 6.43 9.25
N ALA A 52 0.99 5.77 8.16
CA ALA A 52 0.19 4.55 8.16
C ALA A 52 0.55 3.67 6.96
N LEU A 53 0.04 2.44 6.93
CA LEU A 53 0.07 1.65 5.69
C LEU A 53 -0.66 2.42 4.59
N VAL A 54 -0.14 2.38 3.37
CA VAL A 54 -0.68 3.17 2.26
C VAL A 54 -2.12 2.75 1.93
N SER A 55 -3.03 3.71 1.84
CA SER A 55 -4.30 3.58 1.14
C SER A 55 -4.13 4.12 -0.27
N VAL A 56 -4.42 3.31 -1.28
CA VAL A 56 -4.27 3.74 -2.68
C VAL A 56 -5.63 4.21 -3.18
N GLU A 57 -5.79 5.52 -3.35
CA GLU A 57 -7.08 6.14 -3.65
C GLU A 57 -7.27 6.50 -5.12
N THR A 58 -6.18 6.56 -5.88
CA THR A 58 -6.21 6.94 -7.31
C THR A 58 -5.31 6.06 -8.18
N GLU A 59 -5.65 5.93 -9.47
CA GLU A 59 -4.79 5.25 -10.46
C GLU A 59 -3.44 5.94 -10.58
N ALA A 60 -3.42 7.27 -10.48
CA ALA A 60 -2.20 8.06 -10.59
C ALA A 60 -1.24 7.73 -9.43
N GLU A 61 -1.79 7.59 -8.22
CA GLU A 61 -1.04 7.13 -7.05
C GLU A 61 -0.56 5.69 -7.23
N GLN A 62 -1.43 4.77 -7.66
CA GLN A 62 -1.04 3.38 -7.93
C GLN A 62 0.10 3.30 -8.94
N ARG A 63 -0.03 4.01 -10.07
CA ARG A 63 1.00 4.07 -11.13
C ARG A 63 2.31 4.66 -10.61
N PHE A 64 2.24 5.71 -9.80
CA PHE A 64 3.42 6.31 -9.17
C PHE A 64 4.17 5.31 -8.28
N LEU A 65 3.45 4.62 -7.39
CA LEU A 65 4.05 3.66 -6.45
C LEU A 65 4.65 2.45 -7.18
N VAL A 66 3.91 1.87 -8.13
CA VAL A 66 4.40 0.74 -8.94
C VAL A 66 5.62 1.13 -9.78
N SER A 67 5.59 2.31 -10.41
CA SER A 67 6.72 2.82 -11.19
C SER A 67 7.98 2.97 -10.34
N HIS A 68 7.83 3.50 -9.12
CA HIS A 68 8.96 3.64 -8.21
C HIS A 68 9.55 2.28 -7.80
N ILE A 69 8.71 1.32 -7.42
CA ILE A 69 9.15 -0.05 -7.08
C ILE A 69 9.90 -0.70 -8.25
N LYS A 70 9.41 -0.54 -9.49
CA LYS A 70 10.04 -1.14 -10.68
C LYS A 70 11.38 -0.50 -11.04
N GLN A 71 11.55 0.79 -10.79
CA GLN A 71 12.78 1.52 -11.11
C GLN A 71 13.89 1.29 -10.08
N ASP A 72 13.53 0.95 -8.84
CA ASP A 72 14.49 0.58 -7.80
C ASP A 72 14.84 -0.91 -7.89
N THR A 73 16.10 -1.23 -8.20
CA THR A 73 16.56 -2.61 -8.37
C THR A 73 16.41 -3.44 -7.09
N ALA A 74 16.61 -2.85 -5.91
CA ALA A 74 16.47 -3.57 -4.65
C ALA A 74 14.99 -3.87 -4.37
N LEU A 75 14.10 -2.88 -4.55
CA LEU A 75 12.66 -3.05 -4.34
C LEU A 75 12.01 -3.99 -5.34
N SER A 76 12.40 -3.92 -6.62
CA SER A 76 11.89 -4.78 -7.69
C SER A 76 12.28 -6.26 -7.52
N VAL A 77 13.44 -6.54 -6.93
CA VAL A 77 13.85 -7.93 -6.62
C VAL A 77 13.06 -8.50 -5.45
N VAL A 78 12.90 -7.72 -4.37
CA VAL A 78 12.23 -8.22 -3.16
C VAL A 78 10.71 -8.23 -3.30
N GLY A 79 10.14 -7.27 -4.03
CA GLY A 79 8.71 -7.01 -4.17
C GLY A 79 7.89 -8.04 -4.93
N GLN A 80 8.50 -9.15 -5.39
CA GLN A 80 7.80 -10.20 -6.13
C GLN A 80 6.59 -10.77 -5.37
N ASN A 81 6.63 -10.73 -4.03
CA ASN A 81 5.53 -11.15 -3.15
C ASN A 81 4.55 -10.01 -2.80
N GLY A 82 4.71 -8.82 -3.40
CA GLY A 82 3.88 -7.64 -3.19
C GLY A 82 4.20 -6.82 -1.93
N PHE A 83 3.69 -5.60 -1.92
CA PHE A 83 3.78 -4.68 -0.79
C PHE A 83 2.41 -4.53 -0.12
N TYR A 84 2.35 -4.69 1.21
CA TYR A 84 1.09 -4.49 1.94
C TYR A 84 0.61 -3.04 1.84
N THR A 85 -0.70 -2.92 1.74
CA THR A 85 -1.47 -1.68 1.82
C THR A 85 -2.38 -1.73 3.06
N SER A 86 -3.04 -0.63 3.41
CA SER A 86 -3.97 -0.60 4.55
C SER A 86 -5.32 -1.26 4.27
N GLY A 87 -5.51 -1.79 3.06
CA GLY A 87 -6.75 -2.44 2.67
C GLY A 87 -6.88 -3.79 3.35
N SER A 88 -7.99 -4.00 4.06
CA SER A 88 -8.33 -5.30 4.62
C SER A 88 -9.84 -5.49 4.73
N ASP A 89 -10.31 -6.73 4.72
CA ASP A 89 -11.69 -7.11 5.00
C ASP A 89 -11.82 -7.98 6.27
N VAL A 90 -10.75 -8.07 7.09
CA VAL A 90 -10.70 -8.80 8.37
C VAL A 90 -11.89 -8.49 9.29
N GLY A 91 -12.40 -7.25 9.25
CA GLY A 91 -13.56 -6.84 10.08
C GLY A 91 -14.93 -7.22 9.50
N ASN A 92 -15.03 -7.47 8.20
CA ASN A 92 -16.24 -7.89 7.50
C ASN A 92 -15.87 -8.44 6.12
N GLU A 93 -15.90 -9.76 5.99
CA GLU A 93 -15.56 -10.50 4.76
C GLU A 93 -16.27 -9.90 3.54
N HIS A 94 -15.56 -9.82 2.40
CA HIS A 94 -16.02 -9.20 1.14
C HIS A 94 -16.27 -7.69 1.21
N SER A 95 -15.95 -7.02 2.33
CA SER A 95 -16.07 -5.58 2.50
C SER A 95 -14.71 -4.97 2.82
N PHE A 96 -13.85 -4.90 1.80
CA PHE A 96 -12.54 -4.28 1.93
C PHE A 96 -12.64 -2.81 2.32
N LYS A 97 -11.86 -2.43 3.32
CA LYS A 97 -11.76 -1.07 3.83
C LYS A 97 -10.30 -0.65 3.95
N TRP A 98 -10.02 0.60 3.61
CA TRP A 98 -8.81 1.29 4.01
C TRP A 98 -8.83 1.54 5.51
N THR A 99 -7.75 1.14 6.18
CA THR A 99 -7.57 1.24 7.64
C THR A 99 -6.39 2.13 8.01
N ASP A 100 -5.91 2.93 7.04
CA ASP A 100 -4.83 3.91 7.19
C ASP A 100 -5.13 4.94 8.29
N THR A 101 -6.42 5.21 8.53
CA THR A 101 -6.88 6.04 9.64
C THR A 101 -7.61 5.21 10.71
N GLY A 102 -7.91 5.83 11.85
CA GLY A 102 -8.76 5.22 12.88
C GLY A 102 -10.22 5.00 12.46
N ILE A 103 -10.63 5.46 11.27
CA ILE A 103 -11.99 5.30 10.74
C ILE A 103 -11.90 4.51 9.42
N PRO A 104 -12.37 3.25 9.38
CA PRO A 104 -12.35 2.45 8.17
C PRO A 104 -13.17 3.06 7.02
N ARG A 105 -12.57 3.21 5.84
CA ARG A 105 -13.21 3.78 4.63
C ARG A 105 -13.36 2.70 3.55
N PRO A 106 -14.49 2.60 2.85
CA PRO A 106 -14.67 1.55 1.84
C PRO A 106 -13.66 1.73 0.68
N VAL A 107 -13.13 0.61 0.18
CA VAL A 107 -12.31 0.60 -1.03
C VAL A 107 -13.24 0.75 -2.24
N ASN A 108 -13.46 2.00 -2.66
CA ASN A 108 -14.40 2.34 -3.73
C ASN A 108 -13.79 2.24 -5.14
N TRP A 109 -12.51 1.89 -5.25
CA TRP A 109 -11.78 1.79 -6.51
C TRP A 109 -11.87 0.35 -7.07
N SER A 110 -12.73 0.13 -8.07
CA SER A 110 -12.90 -1.16 -8.75
C SER A 110 -11.89 -1.42 -9.87
N ALA A 111 -11.01 -0.47 -10.21
CA ALA A 111 -10.09 -0.55 -11.37
C ALA A 111 -8.65 -0.97 -11.04
N GLY A 112 -8.35 -1.35 -9.79
CA GLY A 112 -6.98 -1.64 -9.30
C GLY A 112 -6.73 -3.11 -8.97
N TRP A 113 -7.76 -3.94 -9.07
CA TRP A 113 -7.66 -5.37 -8.86
C TRP A 113 -6.96 -6.04 -10.04
N HIS A 114 -6.05 -6.99 -9.76
CA HIS A 114 -5.62 -7.93 -10.78
C HIS A 114 -6.83 -8.68 -11.34
N ALA A 115 -6.77 -9.09 -12.61
CA ALA A 115 -7.84 -9.89 -13.21
C ALA A 115 -8.11 -11.13 -12.34
N GLY A 116 -9.38 -11.34 -11.97
CA GLY A 116 -9.79 -12.42 -11.08
C GLY A 116 -9.69 -12.11 -9.58
N GLN A 117 -9.23 -10.93 -9.16
CA GLN A 117 -9.22 -10.51 -7.75
C GLN A 117 -10.40 -9.57 -7.44
N PRO A 118 -10.88 -9.53 -6.18
CA PRO A 118 -10.55 -10.44 -5.08
C PRO A 118 -11.22 -11.82 -5.25
N ASN A 119 -10.48 -12.93 -5.18
CA ASN A 119 -11.05 -14.29 -5.27
C ASN A 119 -11.15 -15.04 -3.94
N ASN A 120 -10.56 -14.52 -2.86
CA ASN A 120 -10.46 -15.19 -1.56
C ASN A 120 -10.04 -16.67 -1.67
N GLU A 121 -9.06 -16.95 -2.54
CA GLU A 121 -8.58 -18.31 -2.73
C GLU A 121 -7.96 -18.86 -1.44
N GLY A 122 -8.47 -20.00 -0.97
CA GLY A 122 -8.04 -20.62 0.30
C GLY A 122 -8.60 -19.97 1.57
N GLY A 123 -9.54 -19.01 1.45
CA GLY A 123 -10.30 -18.46 2.58
C GLY A 123 -9.51 -17.57 3.54
N ASN A 124 -8.33 -17.08 3.14
CA ASN A 124 -7.39 -16.35 4.02
C ASN A 124 -6.76 -15.11 3.35
N GLN A 125 -7.36 -14.57 2.29
CA GLN A 125 -6.80 -13.41 1.57
C GLN A 125 -7.42 -12.09 2.01
N ASN A 126 -7.28 -11.79 3.30
CA ASN A 126 -8.03 -10.68 3.90
C ASN A 126 -7.28 -9.35 3.88
N CYS A 127 -6.10 -9.31 3.25
CA CYS A 127 -5.12 -8.24 3.31
C CYS A 127 -4.68 -7.85 1.90
N LEU A 128 -4.85 -6.58 1.53
CA LEU A 128 -4.53 -6.11 0.19
C LEU A 128 -3.04 -5.91 -0.01
N LEU A 129 -2.51 -6.59 -1.03
CA LEU A 129 -1.16 -6.45 -1.53
C LEU A 129 -1.20 -5.67 -2.84
N MET A 130 -0.33 -4.69 -2.95
CA MET A 130 0.05 -4.14 -4.24
C MET A 130 1.03 -5.10 -4.89
N GLN A 131 0.56 -5.83 -5.89
CA GLN A 131 1.38 -6.69 -6.73
C GLN A 131 1.77 -5.94 -7.99
N TYR A 132 2.96 -6.26 -8.50
CA TYR A 132 3.38 -5.90 -9.84
C TYR A 132 3.79 -7.22 -10.49
N PRO A 133 3.33 -7.52 -11.71
CA PRO A 133 3.67 -8.78 -12.33
C PRO A 133 5.19 -8.85 -12.49
N ALA A 134 5.78 -9.93 -11.96
CA ALA A 134 6.88 -10.56 -12.64
C ALA A 134 6.22 -11.24 -13.84
N ASP A 135 6.25 -10.58 -15.00
CA ASP A 135 5.79 -11.06 -16.30
C ASP A 135 4.48 -11.89 -16.31
N ASP A 136 3.40 -11.27 -16.83
CA ASP A 136 2.17 -11.89 -17.34
C ASP A 136 1.93 -13.38 -17.03
N TYR A 137 0.91 -13.66 -16.22
CA TYR A 137 0.20 -14.95 -16.23
C TYR A 137 -1.30 -14.70 -16.38
#